data_AF-A0A7V4F4E5-F1
#
_entry.id   AF-A0A7V4F4E5-F1
#
_cell.length_a   1.000
_cell.length_b   1.000
_cell.length_c   1.000
_cell.angle_alpha   90.00
_cell.angle_beta   90.00
_cell.angle_gamma   90.00
#
_symmetry.space_group_name_H-M   'P 1'
#
loop_
_entity.id
_entity.type
_entity.pdbx_description
1 polymer ?
#
loop_
_entity_poly.entity_id
_entity_poly.type
_entity_poly.pdbx_seq_one_letter_code
_entity_poly.pdbx_strand_id
1 'polypeptide(L)'
;MNLSGKWERRWHPLLQEWVILAAVTSDRPWSGETIKPIAVEEPAFDPGCYLCPGVVRASGVKNPDYKGPWAFTNDFASFSF
;
A
#
# COMPACT_ATOMS: atom_id res chain seq x y z
N MET A 1 -33.76 2.03 7.59
CA MET A 1 -33.43 1.22 8.79
C MET A 1 -32.59 2.07 9.71
N ASN A 2 -33.02 2.27 10.96
CA ASN A 2 -32.26 3.03 11.95
C ASN A 2 -31.17 2.10 12.54
N LEU A 3 -29.90 2.34 12.18
CA LEU A 3 -28.74 1.52 12.56
C LEU A 3 -28.06 2.02 13.86
N SER A 4 -28.68 2.98 14.55
CA SER A 4 -28.12 3.55 15.78
C SER A 4 -27.93 2.46 16.85
N GLY A 5 -26.68 2.14 17.15
CA GLY A 5 -26.26 1.28 18.27
C GLY A 5 -26.22 -0.24 18.04
N LYS A 6 -26.51 -0.75 16.83
CA LYS A 6 -26.47 -2.20 16.56
C LYS A 6 -25.31 -2.57 15.65
N TRP A 7 -24.44 -3.46 16.11
CA TRP A 7 -23.46 -4.12 15.26
C TRP A 7 -24.14 -5.23 14.45
N GLU A 8 -23.60 -5.52 13.27
CA GLU A 8 -24.04 -6.63 12.44
C GLU A 8 -22.85 -7.46 11.96
N ARG A 9 -23.14 -8.67 11.48
CA ARG A 9 -22.18 -9.52 10.77
C ARG A 9 -22.68 -9.79 9.37
N ARG A 10 -21.83 -9.60 8.37
CA ARG A 10 -22.11 -9.91 6.97
C ARG A 10 -21.10 -10.93 6.45
N TRP A 11 -21.58 -11.91 5.71
CA TRP A 11 -20.75 -12.94 5.12
C TRP A 11 -20.01 -12.41 3.89
N HIS A 12 -18.69 -12.61 3.83
CA HIS A 12 -17.85 -12.28 2.69
C HIS A 12 -17.58 -13.54 1.85
N PRO A 13 -18.31 -13.78 0.74
CA PRO A 13 -18.30 -15.07 0.06
C PRO A 13 -16.95 -15.45 -0.57
N LEU A 14 -16.15 -14.47 -1.03
CA LEU A 14 -14.83 -14.76 -1.64
C LEU A 14 -13.76 -15.14 -0.59
N LEU A 15 -13.90 -14.64 0.63
CA LEU A 15 -12.98 -14.90 1.73
C LEU A 15 -13.51 -16.00 2.66
N GLN A 16 -14.78 -16.40 2.46
CA GLN A 16 -15.50 -17.37 3.28
C GLN A 16 -15.43 -17.06 4.77
N GLU A 17 -15.62 -15.78 5.11
CA GLU A 17 -15.54 -15.31 6.49
C GLU A 17 -16.66 -14.32 6.81
N TRP A 18 -16.87 -14.09 8.11
CA TRP A 18 -17.83 -13.09 8.57
C TRP A 18 -17.12 -11.80 8.94
N VAL A 19 -17.58 -10.69 8.38
CA VAL A 19 -17.11 -9.34 8.70
C VAL A 19 -18.05 -8.71 9.72
N ILE A 20 -17.48 -8.11 10.77
CA ILE A 20 -18.25 -7.32 11.74
C ILE A 20 -18.35 -5.88 11.23
N LEU A 21 -19.57 -5.37 11.14
CA LEU A 21 -19.82 -3.96 10.86
C LEU A 21 -20.29 -3.30 12.16
N ALA A 22 -19.44 -2.44 12.70
CA ALA A 22 -19.70 -1.68 13.92
C ALA A 22 -19.72 -0.18 13.60
N ALA A 23 -20.81 0.27 12.96
CA ALA A 23 -20.90 1.59 12.30
C ALA A 23 -20.62 2.82 13.21
N VAL A 24 -20.70 2.68 14.53
CA VAL A 24 -20.52 3.78 15.51
C VAL A 24 -19.14 3.79 16.18
N THR A 25 -18.25 2.85 15.85
CA THR A 25 -16.94 2.78 16.54
C THR A 25 -16.00 3.93 16.20
N SER A 26 -16.22 4.60 15.07
CA SER A 26 -15.47 5.80 14.66
C SER A 26 -15.73 7.00 15.55
N ASP A 27 -16.84 7.02 16.29
CA ASP A 27 -17.21 8.15 17.16
C ASP A 27 -16.42 8.16 18.47
N ARG A 28 -15.66 7.09 18.75
CA ARG A 28 -14.81 7.01 19.92
C ARG A 28 -13.67 8.02 19.78
N PRO A 29 -13.38 8.83 20.82
CA PRO A 29 -12.24 9.74 20.78
C PRO A 29 -10.93 9.01 20.47
N TRP A 30 -10.20 9.48 19.47
CA TRP A 30 -8.86 8.99 19.16
C TRP A 30 -7.83 9.76 19.99
N SER A 31 -7.02 9.04 20.77
CA SER A 31 -5.86 9.58 21.50
C SER A 31 -4.56 8.85 21.15
N GLY A 32 -4.58 8.05 20.09
CA GLY A 32 -3.41 7.34 19.59
C GLY A 32 -2.60 8.19 18.60
N GLU A 33 -1.69 7.52 17.90
CA GLU A 33 -0.79 8.15 16.94
C GLU A 33 -1.55 8.71 15.73
N THR A 34 -1.09 9.85 15.21
CA THR A 34 -1.60 10.45 13.98
C THR A 34 -0.46 10.56 12.97
N ILE A 35 -0.70 10.09 11.74
CA ILE A 35 0.28 10.19 10.65
C ILE A 35 0.15 11.58 10.02
N LYS A 36 1.28 12.29 9.86
CA LYS A 36 1.30 13.56 9.12
C LYS A 36 1.06 13.27 7.64
N PRO A 37 0.22 14.07 6.95
CA PRO A 37 0.11 13.95 5.50
C PRO A 37 1.48 14.21 4.89
N ILE A 38 1.90 13.32 3.99
CA ILE A 38 3.13 13.49 3.21
C ILE A 38 2.82 14.55 2.15
N ALA A 39 3.30 15.77 2.36
CA ALA A 39 3.38 16.78 1.32
C ALA A 39 4.81 16.80 0.81
N VAL A 40 5.11 15.95 -0.17
CA VAL A 40 6.43 15.93 -0.81
C VAL A 40 6.20 16.12 -2.31
N GLU A 41 6.72 17.23 -2.84
CA GLU A 41 7.03 17.31 -4.26
C GLU A 41 8.25 16.42 -4.50
N GLU A 42 8.01 15.20 -4.99
CA GLU A 42 9.08 14.29 -5.36
C GLU A 42 9.72 14.75 -6.68
N PRO A 43 11.05 14.64 -6.81
CA PRO A 43 11.70 14.97 -8.07
C PRO A 43 11.27 14.00 -9.17
N ALA A 44 11.21 14.47 -10.41
CA ALA A 44 10.93 13.61 -11.56
C ALA A 44 11.99 12.50 -11.75
N PHE A 45 13.18 12.69 -11.20
CA PHE A 45 14.27 11.71 -11.20
C PHE A 45 15.12 11.85 -9.94
N ASP A 46 15.46 10.71 -9.32
CA ASP A 46 16.38 10.62 -8.19
C ASP A 46 17.48 9.59 -8.52
N PRO A 47 18.77 9.98 -8.51
CA PRO A 47 19.88 9.03 -8.67
C PRO A 47 19.92 7.92 -7.61
N GLY A 48 19.35 8.13 -6.42
CA GLY A 48 19.26 7.15 -5.33
C GLY A 48 18.04 6.22 -5.42
N CYS A 49 17.12 6.47 -6.35
CA CYS A 49 15.89 5.69 -6.53
C CYS A 49 16.18 4.42 -7.33
N TYR A 50 16.13 3.24 -6.67
CA TYR A 50 16.34 1.95 -7.35
C TYR A 50 15.29 1.60 -8.42
N LEU A 51 14.16 2.31 -8.44
CA LEU A 51 13.13 2.09 -9.44
C LEU A 51 13.34 2.92 -10.70
N CYS A 52 14.16 3.96 -10.66
CA CYS A 52 14.23 4.97 -11.71
C CYS A 52 15.00 4.51 -12.97
N PRO A 53 14.77 5.10 -14.16
CA PRO A 53 15.46 4.70 -15.39
C PRO A 53 16.97 4.94 -15.31
N GLY A 54 17.78 4.04 -15.88
CA GLY A 54 19.22 4.26 -16.01
C GLY A 54 20.05 4.19 -14.72
N VAL A 55 19.43 4.00 -13.54
CA VAL A 55 20.14 3.80 -12.27
C VAL A 55 20.53 2.34 -12.05
N VAL A 56 21.44 2.10 -11.12
CA VAL A 56 21.83 0.75 -10.69
C VAL A 56 20.95 0.34 -9.51
N ARG A 57 20.26 -0.80 -9.64
CA ARG A 57 19.39 -1.35 -8.60
C ARG A 57 20.18 -1.97 -7.44
N ALA A 58 19.48 -2.38 -6.40
CA ALA A 58 20.06 -3.02 -5.22
C ALA A 58 20.86 -4.30 -5.57
N SER A 59 20.48 -5.03 -6.62
CA SER A 59 21.21 -6.20 -7.13
C SER A 59 22.47 -5.87 -7.95
N GLY A 60 22.75 -4.59 -8.22
CA GLY A 60 23.83 -4.18 -9.12
C GLY A 60 23.46 -4.16 -10.61
N VAL A 61 22.23 -4.56 -10.97
CA VAL A 61 21.74 -4.50 -12.35
C VAL A 61 21.30 -3.08 -12.70
N LYS A 62 21.70 -2.60 -13.88
CA LYS A 62 21.29 -1.27 -14.38
C LYS A 62 19.90 -1.32 -15.01
N ASN A 63 19.04 -0.38 -14.64
CA ASN A 63 17.73 -0.19 -15.28
C ASN A 63 17.91 0.33 -16.72
N PRO A 64 17.09 -0.15 -17.68
CA PRO A 64 17.03 0.47 -19.00
C PRO A 64 16.51 1.92 -18.89
N ASP A 65 16.77 2.73 -19.91
CA ASP A 65 16.18 4.08 -20.03
C ASP A 65 14.74 4.00 -20.54
N TYR A 66 13.85 3.44 -19.71
CA TYR A 66 12.44 3.28 -20.04
C TYR A 66 11.70 4.63 -19.97
N LYS A 67 10.67 4.80 -20.81
CA LYS A 67 9.82 6.02 -20.84
C LYS A 67 8.36 5.76 -20.43
N GLY A 68 8.03 4.53 -20.08
CA GLY A 68 6.70 4.09 -19.63
C GLY A 68 6.82 2.98 -18.59
N PRO A 69 5.73 2.24 -18.28
CA PRO A 69 5.79 1.15 -17.32
C PRO A 69 6.87 0.12 -17.70
N TRP A 70 7.65 -0.29 -16.70
CA TRP A 70 8.71 -1.27 -16.87
C TRP A 70 8.64 -2.29 -15.72
N ALA A 71 8.78 -3.57 -16.06
CA ALA A 71 8.71 -4.68 -15.12
C ALA A 71 10.03 -5.45 -15.10
N PHE A 72 10.40 -5.94 -13.92
CA PHE A 72 11.63 -6.69 -13.67
C PHE A 72 11.44 -7.73 -12.57
N THR A 73 12.29 -8.75 -12.53
CA THR A 73 12.31 -9.72 -11.43
C THR A 73 12.85 -9.07 -10.17
N ASN A 74 12.06 -9.09 -9.08
CA ASN A 74 12.42 -8.49 -7.81
C ASN A 74 13.79 -9.00 -7.32
N ASP A 75 14.67 -8.07 -6.92
CA ASP A 75 16.03 -8.36 -6.45
C ASP A 75 16.04 -9.19 -5.16
N PHE A 76 14.99 -9.06 -4.34
CA PHE A 76 14.79 -9.78 -3.08
C PHE A 76 13.45 -10.54 -3.13
N ALA A 77 13.30 -11.40 -4.13
CA ALA A 77 12.07 -12.16 -4.30
C ALA A 77 11.76 -13.03 -3.07
N SER A 78 10.51 -13.00 -2.60
CA SER A 78 10.04 -13.80 -1.45
C SER A 78 10.01 -15.30 -1.75
N PHE A 79 10.07 -15.69 -3.03
CA PHE A 79 10.09 -17.06 -3.49
C PHE A 79 11.16 -17.21 -4.57
N SER A 80 11.91 -18.31 -4.50
CA SER A 80 12.77 -18.80 -5.58
C SER A 80 12.34 -20.23 -5.93
N PHE A 81 12.24 -20.53 -7.22
CA PHE A 81 11.96 -21.88 -7.70
C PHE A 81 13.24 -22.72 -7.76
#